data_AF-A0A924Q4I9-F1
#
_entry.id   AF-A0A924Q4I9-F1
#
_cell.length_a   1.000
_cell.length_b   1.000
_cell.length_c   1.000
_cell.angle_alpha   90.00
_cell.angle_beta   90.00
_cell.angle_gamma   90.00
#
_symmetry.space_group_name_H-M   'P 1'
#
loop_
_entity.id
_entity.type
_entity.pdbx_description
1 polymer ?
#
loop_
_entity_poly.entity_id
_entity_poly.type
_entity_poly.pdbx_seq_one_letter_code
_entity_poly.pdbx_strand_id
1 'polypeptide(L)'
;MNQLSIHNPATGALITQLPADDAASVATKAAVARMAQPRWAAAPMAHRKDCISRFREAIVAQLDSLAATMTAETGKPIKMSRNELNGLL
;
A
#
# COMPACT_ATOMS: atom_id res chain seq x y z
N MET A 1 13.20 -6.84 17.52
CA MET A 1 12.15 -6.49 16.55
C MET A 1 12.26 -7.47 15.39
N ASN A 2 11.22 -8.26 15.13
CA ASN A 2 11.26 -9.24 14.05
C ASN A 2 11.22 -8.52 12.69
N GLN A 3 11.87 -9.05 11.65
CA GLN A 3 11.90 -8.45 10.31
C GLN A 3 11.21 -9.38 9.31
N LEU A 4 10.42 -8.80 8.40
CA LEU A 4 9.87 -9.47 7.23
C LEU A 4 10.85 -9.28 6.07
N SER A 5 11.45 -10.37 5.60
CA SER A 5 12.33 -10.34 4.43
C SER A 5 11.48 -10.56 3.17
N ILE A 6 11.49 -9.59 2.26
CA ILE A 6 10.75 -9.64 1.00
C ILE A 6 11.71 -10.06 -0.09
N HIS A 7 11.44 -11.19 -0.73
CA HIS A 7 12.28 -11.75 -1.78
C HIS A 7 11.58 -11.69 -3.12
N ASN A 8 12.36 -11.51 -4.19
CA ASN A 8 11.88 -11.64 -5.54
C ASN A 8 11.69 -13.14 -5.85
N PRO A 9 10.48 -13.63 -6.10
CA PRO A 9 10.22 -15.05 -6.27
C PRO A 9 10.79 -15.62 -7.59
N ALA A 10 11.08 -14.79 -8.59
CA ALA A 10 11.66 -15.23 -9.85
C ALA A 10 13.18 -15.47 -9.77
N THR A 11 13.86 -14.84 -8.80
CA THR A 11 15.34 -14.87 -8.69
C THR A 11 15.84 -15.34 -7.33
N GLY A 12 14.99 -15.34 -6.30
CA GLY A 12 15.36 -15.56 -4.89
C GLY A 12 16.04 -14.36 -4.22
N ALA A 13 16.37 -13.30 -4.97
CA ALA A 13 17.09 -12.14 -4.44
C ALA A 13 16.26 -11.41 -3.36
N LEU A 14 16.94 -10.95 -2.30
CA LEU A 14 16.31 -10.08 -1.30
C LEU A 14 16.03 -8.71 -1.93
N ILE A 15 14.78 -8.25 -1.85
CA ILE A 15 14.35 -6.92 -2.31
C ILE A 15 14.54 -5.91 -1.17
N THR A 16 13.95 -6.21 -0.01
CA THR A 16 13.97 -5.33 1.16
C THR A 16 13.63 -6.11 2.43
N GLN A 17 13.83 -5.45 3.57
CA GLN A 17 13.37 -5.93 4.87
C GLN A 17 12.48 -4.87 5.51
N LEU A 18 11.36 -5.32 6.08
CA LEU A 18 10.40 -4.47 6.76
C LEU A 18 10.29 -4.87 8.23
N PRO A 19 10.19 -3.91 9.16
CA PRO A 19 9.91 -4.24 10.55
C PRO A 19 8.54 -4.92 10.66
N ALA A 20 8.50 -6.09 11.28
CA ALA A 20 7.25 -6.74 11.65
C ALA A 20 6.70 -6.06 12.90
N ASP A 21 5.42 -5.70 12.86
CA ASP A 21 4.73 -5.25 14.06
C ASP A 21 4.60 -6.40 15.07
N ASP A 22 4.76 -6.06 16.34
CA ASP A 22 4.43 -6.90 17.48
C ASP A 22 3.05 -6.53 18.07
N ALA A 23 2.60 -7.27 19.07
CA ALA A 23 1.29 -7.03 19.69
C ALA A 23 1.13 -5.59 20.22
N ALA A 24 2.21 -5.01 20.79
CA ALA A 24 2.17 -3.67 21.38
C ALA A 24 2.07 -2.57 20.32
N SER A 25 2.86 -2.66 19.25
CA SER A 25 2.82 -1.74 18.12
C SER A 25 1.51 -1.85 17.34
N VAL A 26 0.95 -3.05 17.15
CA VAL A 26 -0.40 -3.23 16.60
C VAL A 26 -1.45 -2.54 17.47
N ALA A 27 -1.43 -2.76 18.80
CA ALA A 27 -2.38 -2.14 19.71
C ALA A 27 -2.29 -0.60 19.67
N THR A 28 -1.07 -0.06 19.59
CA THR A 28 -0.83 1.38 19.48
C THR A 28 -1.40 1.95 18.18
N LYS A 29 -1.10 1.33 17.03
CA LYS A 29 -1.63 1.77 15.72
C LYS A 29 -3.16 1.68 15.66
N ALA A 30 -3.74 0.62 16.23
CA ALA A 30 -5.18 0.46 16.33
C ALA A 30 -5.84 1.55 17.19
N ALA A 31 -5.23 1.90 18.33
CA ALA A 31 -5.71 2.99 19.18
C ALA A 31 -5.70 4.34 18.43
N VAL A 32 -4.61 4.65 17.72
CA VAL A 32 -4.51 5.87 16.88
C VAL A 32 -5.59 5.91 15.81
N ALA A 33 -5.80 4.80 15.10
CA ALA A 33 -6.86 4.71 14.09
C ALA A 33 -8.27 4.89 14.70
N ARG A 34 -8.53 4.30 15.87
CA ARG A 34 -9.79 4.47 16.61
C ARG A 34 -10.02 5.92 17.03
N MET A 35 -8.99 6.61 17.51
CA MET A 35 -9.08 8.03 17.88
C MET A 35 -9.39 8.91 16.68
N ALA A 36 -8.85 8.60 15.50
CA ALA A 36 -9.12 9.37 14.27
C ALA A 36 -10.51 9.10 13.67
N GLN A 37 -11.12 7.94 13.97
CA GLN A 37 -12.31 7.45 13.30
C GLN A 37 -13.54 8.37 13.44
N PRO A 38 -13.89 8.95 14.61
CA PRO A 38 -15.05 9.83 14.73
C PRO A 38 -14.95 11.07 13.82
N ARG A 39 -13.77 11.68 13.75
CA ARG A 39 -13.52 12.83 12.86
C ARG A 39 -13.65 12.45 11.39
N TRP A 40 -13.16 11.27 11.01
CA TRP A 40 -13.33 10.76 9.65
C TRP A 40 -14.79 10.42 9.32
N ALA A 41 -15.53 9.86 10.27
CA ALA A 41 -16.95 9.54 10.11
C ALA A 41 -17.80 10.80 9.91
N ALA A 42 -17.48 11.89 10.62
CA ALA A 42 -18.13 13.18 10.48
C ALA A 42 -17.73 13.96 9.21
N ALA A 43 -16.71 13.50 8.48
CA ALA A 43 -16.23 14.20 7.29
C ALA A 43 -17.30 14.21 6.18
N PRO A 44 -17.57 15.37 5.53
CA PRO A 44 -18.52 15.45 4.43
C PRO A 44 -18.15 14.52 3.26
N MET A 45 -19.17 14.04 2.52
CA MET A 45 -18.95 13.16 1.37
C MET A 45 -17.97 13.73 0.35
N ALA A 46 -18.06 15.04 0.08
CA ALA A 46 -17.19 15.73 -0.84
C ALA A 46 -15.71 15.60 -0.44
N HIS A 47 -15.40 15.73 0.86
CA HIS A 47 -14.04 15.57 1.37
C HIS A 47 -13.54 14.14 1.21
N ARG A 48 -14.37 13.14 1.51
CA ARG A 48 -13.99 11.72 1.35
C ARG A 48 -13.74 11.36 -0.11
N LYS A 49 -14.54 11.91 -1.04
CA LYS A 49 -14.34 11.78 -2.49
C LYS A 49 -13.03 12.43 -2.95
N ASP A 50 -12.72 13.62 -2.43
CA ASP A 50 -11.47 14.31 -2.74
C ASP A 50 -10.25 13.50 -2.29
N CYS A 51 -10.28 12.92 -1.08
CA CYS A 51 -9.22 12.01 -0.61
C CYS A 51 -8.99 10.83 -1.56
N ILE A 52 -10.07 10.18 -2.03
CA ILE A 52 -9.99 9.05 -2.97
C ILE A 52 -9.45 9.51 -4.34
N SER A 53 -9.87 10.69 -4.81
CA SER A 53 -9.42 11.24 -6.09
C SER A 53 -7.93 11.54 -6.07
N ARG A 54 -7.44 12.18 -4.98
CA ARG A 54 -6.01 12.42 -4.76
C ARG A 54 -5.20 11.14 -4.63
N PHE A 55 -5.76 10.09 -4.00
CA PHE A 55 -5.11 8.78 -3.95
C PHE A 55 -4.95 8.20 -5.36
N ARG A 56 -6.01 8.22 -6.17
CA ARG A 56 -5.95 7.80 -7.58
C ARG A 56 -4.88 8.58 -8.35
N GLU A 57 -4.88 9.90 -8.27
CA GLU A 57 -3.88 10.76 -8.94
C GLU A 57 -2.44 10.38 -8.56
N ALA A 58 -2.19 10.13 -7.27
CA ALA A 58 -0.88 9.70 -6.78
C ALA A 58 -0.45 8.33 -7.33
N ILE A 59 -1.39 7.38 -7.45
CA ILE A 59 -1.11 6.07 -8.06
C ILE A 59 -0.79 6.22 -9.55
N VAL A 60 -1.58 7.00 -10.29
CA VAL A 60 -1.36 7.24 -11.72
C VAL A 60 0.00 7.90 -11.96
N ALA A 61 0.37 8.89 -11.15
CA ALA A 61 1.66 9.56 -11.23
C ALA A 61 2.85 8.61 -10.98
N GLN A 62 2.64 7.49 -10.29
CA GLN A 62 3.69 6.53 -9.93
C GLN A 62 3.48 5.14 -10.56
N LEU A 63 2.66 5.05 -11.60
CA LEU A 63 2.17 3.78 -12.14
C LEU A 63 3.29 2.80 -12.48
N ASP A 64 4.32 3.24 -13.20
CA ASP A 64 5.41 2.36 -13.61
C ASP A 64 6.26 1.88 -12.42
N SER A 65 6.49 2.75 -11.43
CA SER A 65 7.23 2.38 -10.23
C SER A 65 6.45 1.35 -9.40
N LEU A 66 5.17 1.57 -9.19
CA LEU A 66 4.30 0.65 -8.45
C LEU A 66 4.16 -0.69 -9.19
N ALA A 67 4.04 -0.66 -10.52
CA ALA A 67 3.99 -1.89 -11.32
C ALA A 67 5.30 -2.69 -11.21
N ALA A 68 6.45 -2.01 -11.21
CA ALA A 68 7.76 -2.63 -11.02
C ALA A 68 7.88 -3.28 -9.63
N THR A 69 7.43 -2.60 -8.57
CA THR A 69 7.37 -3.17 -7.22
C THR A 69 6.51 -4.43 -7.18
N MET A 70 5.27 -4.36 -7.71
CA MET A 70 4.37 -5.51 -7.73
C MET A 70 4.96 -6.71 -8.48
N THR A 71 5.59 -6.47 -9.64
CA THR A 71 6.27 -7.54 -10.41
C THR A 71 7.45 -8.10 -9.64
N ALA A 72 8.26 -7.26 -9.00
CA ALA A 72 9.41 -7.72 -8.22
C ALA A 72 8.97 -8.60 -7.05
N GLU A 73 7.94 -8.20 -6.30
CA GLU A 73 7.51 -8.89 -5.08
C GLU A 73 6.66 -10.15 -5.35
N THR A 74 5.98 -10.23 -6.50
CA THR A 74 5.03 -11.33 -6.79
C THR A 74 5.42 -12.19 -7.99
N GLY A 75 6.41 -11.78 -8.78
CA GLY A 75 6.84 -12.50 -9.99
C GLY A 75 5.89 -12.38 -11.18
N LYS A 76 4.77 -11.64 -11.06
CA LYS A 76 3.80 -11.49 -12.15
C LYS A 76 4.39 -10.67 -13.31
N PRO A 77 4.08 -10.99 -14.58
CA PRO A 77 4.54 -10.20 -15.72
C PRO A 77 4.15 -8.72 -15.59
N ILE A 78 5.05 -7.80 -15.97
CA ILE A 78 4.86 -6.36 -15.79
C ILE A 78 3.57 -5.81 -16.43
N LYS A 79 3.11 -6.43 -17.52
CA LYS A 79 1.84 -6.07 -18.16
C LYS A 79 0.64 -6.34 -17.24
N MET A 80 0.66 -7.42 -16.45
CA MET A 80 -0.40 -7.70 -15.47
C MET A 80 -0.37 -6.70 -14.32
N SER A 81 0.80 -6.39 -13.77
CA SER A 81 0.95 -5.37 -12.72
C SER A 81 0.42 -4.00 -13.18
N ARG A 82 0.76 -3.57 -14.40
CA ARG A 82 0.21 -2.34 -14.98
C ARG A 82 -1.30 -2.41 -15.14
N ASN A 83 -1.84 -3.53 -15.64
CA ASN A 83 -3.28 -3.69 -15.82
C ASN A 83 -4.05 -3.64 -14.49
N GLU A 84 -3.52 -4.21 -13.41
CA GLU A 84 -4.13 -4.11 -12.07
C GLU A 84 -4.19 -2.66 -11.59
N LEU A 85 -3.11 -1.88 -11.76
CA LEU A 85 -3.08 -0.47 -11.40
C LEU A 85 -3.95 0.41 -12.32
N ASN A 86 -4.02 0.06 -13.60
CA ASN A 86 -4.91 0.72 -14.57
C ASN A 86 -6.40 0.52 -14.23
N GLY A 87 -6.77 -0.47 -13.40
CA GLY A 87 -8.15 -0.59 -12.90
C GLY A 87 -8.59 0.61 -12.04
N LEU A 88 -7.66 1.47 -11.64
CA LEU A 88 -7.94 2.73 -10.96
C LEU A 88 -8.08 3.92 -11.93
N LEU A 89 -7.78 3.74 -13.23
CA LEU A 89 -7.98 4.77 -14.26
C LEU A 89 -9.46 4.87 -14.66
#